data_AF-A0A3D3BT41-F1
#
_entry.id   AF-A0A3D3BT41-F1
#
_cell.length_a   1.000
_cell.length_b   1.000
_cell.length_c   1.000
_cell.angle_alpha   90.00
_cell.angle_beta   90.00
_cell.angle_gamma   90.00
#
_symmetry.space_group_name_H-M   'P 1'
#
loop_
_entity.id
_entity.type
_entity.pdbx_description
1 polymer ?
#
loop_
_entity_poly.entity_id
_entity_poly.type
_entity_poly.pdbx_seq_one_letter_code
_entity_poly.pdbx_strand_id
1 'polypeptide(L)'
;MLIAQITGISDVAALMAIFGVNASMILFGWLQEKYEQPGGGMLPFIFGCMTGIVPWLIIVVWVLAPGSSSKPEIPGFVIGIIITLFVFFNTFALVQWLQYKQVGKWRDYLRGERSYILLSLIAKTALAWQIFSGTLVPPA
;
A
#
# COMPACT_ATOMS: atom_id res chain seq x y z
N MET A 1 -6.40 -5.36 3.19
CA MET A 1 -7.47 -6.10 3.89
C MET A 1 -7.60 -5.67 5.35
N LEU A 2 -6.59 -5.88 6.21
CA LEU A 2 -6.68 -5.49 7.63
C LEU A 2 -7.06 -4.02 7.85
N ILE A 3 -6.47 -3.08 7.10
CA ILE A 3 -6.82 -1.65 7.19
C ILE A 3 -8.30 -1.42 6.87
N ALA A 4 -8.81 -2.07 5.82
CA ALA A 4 -10.22 -1.96 5.42
C ALA A 4 -11.15 -2.44 6.54
N GLN A 5 -10.81 -3.54 7.21
CA GLN A 5 -11.58 -4.05 8.34
C GLN A 5 -11.52 -3.12 9.55
N ILE A 6 -10.34 -2.56 9.86
CA ILE A 6 -10.17 -1.58 10.95
C ILE A 6 -10.96 -0.29 10.67
N THR A 7 -11.13 0.09 9.40
CA THR A 7 -12.01 1.21 9.03
C THR A 7 -13.50 0.86 9.09
N GLY A 8 -13.86 -0.41 9.29
CA GLY A 8 -15.25 -0.88 9.42
C GLY A 8 -15.81 -1.60 8.18
N ILE A 9 -15.01 -1.85 7.14
CA ILE A 9 -15.44 -2.61 5.96
C ILE A 9 -15.46 -4.10 6.32
N SER A 10 -16.65 -4.68 6.41
CA SER A 10 -16.87 -6.09 6.77
C SER A 10 -17.43 -6.96 5.64
N ASP A 11 -17.88 -6.34 4.54
CA ASP A 11 -18.42 -7.07 3.40
C ASP A 11 -17.34 -7.98 2.75
N VAL A 12 -17.67 -9.27 2.65
CA VAL A 12 -16.71 -10.29 2.19
C VAL A 12 -16.32 -10.05 0.73
N ALA A 13 -17.25 -9.63 -0.12
CA ALA A 13 -16.96 -9.36 -1.53
C ALA A 13 -16.01 -8.17 -1.68
N ALA A 14 -16.22 -7.08 -0.93
CA ALA A 14 -15.34 -5.92 -0.89
C ALA A 14 -13.93 -6.30 -0.40
N LEU A 15 -13.83 -7.11 0.67
CA LEU A 15 -12.55 -7.56 1.19
C LEU A 15 -11.79 -8.44 0.19
N MET A 16 -12.49 -9.36 -0.50
CA MET A 16 -11.89 -10.18 -1.56
C MET A 16 -11.45 -9.34 -2.76
N ALA A 17 -12.24 -8.35 -3.17
CA ALA A 17 -11.88 -7.44 -4.25
C ALA A 17 -10.64 -6.60 -3.90
N ILE A 18 -10.56 -6.06 -2.69
CA ILE A 18 -9.39 -5.34 -2.18
C ILE A 18 -8.16 -6.25 -2.17
N PHE A 19 -8.30 -7.50 -1.74
CA PHE A 19 -7.21 -8.47 -1.76
C PHE A 19 -6.74 -8.75 -3.19
N GLY A 20 -7.67 -9.05 -4.10
CA GLY A 20 -7.39 -9.36 -5.50
C GLY A 20 -6.68 -8.21 -6.21
N VAL A 21 -7.21 -6.99 -6.13
CA VAL A 21 -6.61 -5.83 -6.81
C VAL A 21 -5.24 -5.46 -6.21
N ASN A 22 -5.04 -5.64 -4.90
CA ASN A 22 -3.74 -5.43 -4.27
C ASN A 22 -2.73 -6.51 -4.67
N ALA A 23 -3.17 -7.76 -4.87
CA ALA A 23 -2.33 -8.81 -5.43
C ALA A 23 -1.96 -8.51 -6.90
N SER A 24 -2.91 -8.00 -7.70
CA SER A 24 -2.66 -7.57 -9.08
C SER A 24 -1.56 -6.52 -9.16
N MET A 25 -1.53 -5.54 -8.26
CA MET A 25 -0.45 -4.55 -8.18
C MET A 25 0.94 -5.21 -8.09
N ILE A 26 1.09 -6.22 -7.22
CA ILE A 26 2.35 -6.95 -7.06
C ILE A 26 2.69 -7.76 -8.31
N LEU A 27 1.69 -8.42 -8.91
CA LEU A 27 1.88 -9.18 -10.14
C LEU A 27 2.32 -8.28 -11.30
N PHE A 28 1.81 -7.04 -11.39
CA PHE A 28 2.26 -6.06 -12.37
C PHE A 28 3.69 -5.58 -12.12
N GLY A 29 4.10 -5.43 -10.85
CA GLY A 29 5.51 -5.19 -10.50
C GLY A 29 6.41 -6.35 -10.95
N TRP A 30 5.97 -7.59 -10.73
CA TRP A 30 6.69 -8.77 -11.23
C TRP A 30 6.74 -8.84 -12.76
N LEU A 31 5.66 -8.48 -13.46
CA LEU A 31 5.65 -8.38 -14.92
C LEU A 31 6.64 -7.33 -15.44
N GLN A 32 6.76 -6.19 -14.75
CA GLN A 32 7.77 -5.18 -15.04
C GLN A 32 9.17 -5.82 -14.97
N GLU A 33 9.47 -6.58 -13.92
CA GLU A 33 10.75 -7.27 -13.74
C GLU A 33 11.04 -8.39 -14.71
N LYS A 34 10.01 -9.10 -15.13
CA LYS A 34 10.18 -10.24 -16.02
C LYS A 34 10.37 -9.84 -17.48
N TYR A 35 9.69 -8.78 -17.93
CA TYR A 35 9.57 -8.46 -19.35
C TYR A 35 10.26 -7.16 -19.76
N GLU A 36 10.53 -6.24 -18.82
CA GLU A 36 11.22 -4.98 -19.12
C GLU A 36 12.63 -5.01 -18.55
N GLN A 37 13.54 -4.30 -19.22
CA GLN A 37 14.88 -4.04 -18.70
C GLN A 37 14.95 -2.65 -18.06
N PRO A 38 15.83 -2.41 -17.08
CA PRO A 38 16.05 -1.06 -16.58
C PRO A 38 16.43 -0.11 -17.72
N GLY A 39 15.67 0.97 -17.90
CA GLY A 39 15.74 1.90 -19.04
C GLY A 39 14.69 1.67 -20.13
N GLY A 40 13.92 0.58 -20.06
CA GLY A 40 12.87 0.20 -21.00
C GLY A 40 11.49 0.79 -20.71
N GLY A 41 10.46 0.08 -21.17
CA GLY A 41 9.05 0.46 -20.97
C GLY A 41 8.65 0.41 -19.50
N MET A 42 7.60 1.16 -19.13
CA MET A 42 7.04 1.17 -17.76
C MET A 42 5.54 0.89 -17.76
N LEU A 43 5.03 0.25 -18.81
CA LEU A 43 3.60 -0.02 -18.92
C LEU A 43 3.09 -0.94 -17.80
N PRO A 44 3.77 -2.07 -17.46
CA PRO A 44 3.40 -2.87 -16.30
C PRO A 44 3.42 -2.07 -14.99
N PHE A 45 4.42 -1.22 -14.77
CA PHE A 45 4.46 -0.32 -13.61
C PHE A 45 3.24 0.60 -13.53
N ILE A 46 2.83 1.23 -14.65
CA ILE A 46 1.63 2.08 -14.69
C ILE A 46 0.37 1.27 -14.32
N PHE A 47 0.23 0.04 -14.83
CA PHE A 47 -0.88 -0.85 -14.48
C PHE A 47 -0.85 -1.27 -13.00
N GLY A 48 0.35 -1.49 -12.46
CA GLY A 48 0.58 -1.65 -11.03
C GLY A 48 0.08 -0.45 -10.23
N CYS A 49 0.42 0.78 -10.63
CA CYS A 49 -0.06 1.99 -9.95
C CYS A 49 -1.59 2.16 -10.03
N MET A 50 -2.19 1.91 -11.20
CA MET A 50 -3.66 1.99 -11.37
C MET A 50 -4.40 1.00 -10.48
N THR A 51 -3.90 -0.23 -10.34
CA THR A 51 -4.51 -1.22 -9.44
C THR A 51 -4.19 -0.93 -7.98
N GLY A 52 -2.97 -0.48 -7.68
CA GLY A 52 -2.50 -0.17 -6.34
C GLY A 52 -3.22 1.01 -5.67
N ILE A 53 -3.73 1.99 -6.44
CA ILE A 53 -4.46 3.13 -5.89
C ILE A 53 -5.91 2.80 -5.50
N VAL A 54 -6.52 1.78 -6.11
CA VAL A 54 -7.94 1.44 -5.92
C VAL A 54 -8.30 1.15 -4.45
N PRO A 55 -7.56 0.30 -3.70
CA PRO A 55 -7.83 0.09 -2.28
C PRO A 55 -7.84 1.38 -1.45
N TRP A 56 -6.95 2.33 -1.77
CA TRP A 56 -6.87 3.61 -1.07
C TRP A 56 -8.07 4.50 -1.36
N LEU A 57 -8.54 4.53 -2.61
CA LEU A 57 -9.77 5.25 -2.97
C LEU A 57 -10.98 4.68 -2.24
N ILE A 58 -11.10 3.35 -2.15
CA ILE A 58 -12.17 2.68 -1.40
C ILE A 58 -12.13 3.11 0.08
N ILE A 59 -10.95 3.08 0.70
CA ILE A 59 -10.77 3.50 2.09
C ILE A 59 -11.13 4.97 2.27
N VAL A 60 -10.69 5.87 1.39
CA VAL A 60 -10.99 7.31 1.48
C VAL A 60 -12.48 7.58 1.36
N VAL A 61 -13.18 6.94 0.42
CA VAL A 61 -14.64 7.10 0.28
C VAL A 61 -15.36 6.59 1.52
N TRP A 62 -14.91 5.46 2.08
CA TRP A 62 -15.47 4.92 3.32
C TRP A 62 -15.27 5.85 4.52
N VAL A 63 -14.07 6.41 4.64
CA VAL A 63 -13.69 7.33 5.73
C VAL A 63 -14.43 8.66 5.64
N LEU A 64 -14.56 9.22 4.44
CA LEU A 64 -15.25 10.50 4.22
C LEU A 64 -16.77 10.36 4.30
N ALA A 65 -17.30 9.16 4.03
CA ALA A 65 -18.73 8.83 4.00
C ALA A 65 -19.59 9.94 3.35
N PRO A 66 -19.30 10.32 2.09
CA PRO A 66 -19.97 11.44 1.44
C PRO A 66 -21.47 11.19 1.35
N GLY A 67 -22.28 12.16 1.78
CA GLY A 67 -23.74 12.08 1.76
C GLY A 67 -24.39 11.33 2.93
N SER A 68 -23.61 10.84 3.90
CA SER A 68 -24.16 10.23 5.11
C SER A 68 -24.58 11.29 6.14
N SER A 69 -25.78 11.14 6.70
CA SER A 69 -26.26 11.93 7.86
C SER A 69 -25.52 11.60 9.15
N SER A 70 -24.83 10.46 9.19
CA SER A 70 -24.01 9.97 10.31
C SER A 70 -22.62 9.64 9.80
N LYS A 71 -21.64 10.50 10.11
CA LYS A 71 -20.24 10.23 9.78
C LYS A 71 -19.71 9.09 10.66
N PRO A 72 -18.99 8.11 10.11
CA PRO A 72 -18.32 7.10 10.91
C PRO A 72 -17.33 7.79 11.87
N GLU A 73 -17.44 7.52 13.17
CA GLU A 73 -16.39 7.90 14.12
C GLU A 73 -15.19 6.98 13.91
N ILE A 74 -14.15 7.51 13.27
CA ILE A 74 -12.93 6.76 13.00
C ILE A 74 -11.89 7.16 14.04
N PRO A 75 -11.37 6.19 14.85
CA PRO A 75 -10.36 6.50 15.84
C PRO A 75 -9.11 7.12 15.21
N GLY A 76 -8.48 8.09 15.89
CA GLY A 76 -7.33 8.81 15.36
C GLY A 76 -6.14 7.92 14.99
N PHE A 77 -5.93 6.80 15.71
CA PHE A 77 -4.87 5.84 15.37
C PHE A 77 -5.09 5.17 14.01
N VAL A 78 -6.36 4.97 13.59
CA VAL A 78 -6.70 4.39 12.28
C VAL A 78 -6.30 5.35 11.16
N ILE A 79 -6.55 6.65 11.35
CA ILE A 79 -6.11 7.70 10.42
C ILE A 79 -4.57 7.69 10.31
N GLY A 80 -3.87 7.55 11.45
CA GLY A 80 -2.41 7.38 11.48
C GLY A 80 -1.92 6.17 10.67
N ILE A 81 -2.56 5.01 10.82
CA ILE A 81 -2.25 3.81 10.04
C ILE A 81 -2.43 4.04 8.54
N ILE A 82 -3.55 4.68 8.14
CA ILE A 82 -3.85 4.97 6.73
C ILE A 82 -2.74 5.85 6.14
N ILE A 83 -2.39 6.96 6.80
CA ILE A 83 -1.38 7.89 6.30
C ILE A 83 0.01 7.22 6.22
N THR A 84 0.43 6.55 7.29
CA THR A 84 1.77 5.93 7.34
C THR A 84 1.93 4.85 6.29
N LEU A 85 0.95 3.94 6.16
CA LEU A 85 1.02 2.89 5.15
C LEU A 85 0.86 3.41 3.73
N PHE A 86 0.08 4.47 3.52
CA PHE A 86 0.00 5.10 2.20
C PHE A 86 1.37 5.62 1.76
N VAL A 87 2.10 6.27 2.68
CA VAL A 87 3.48 6.73 2.41
C VAL A 87 4.41 5.54 2.12
N PHE A 88 4.34 4.47 2.91
CA PHE A 88 5.16 3.28 2.63
C PHE A 88 4.85 2.67 1.26
N PHE A 89 3.57 2.52 0.91
CA PHE A 89 3.12 2.01 -0.39
C PHE A 89 3.69 2.83 -1.55
N ASN A 90 3.60 4.16 -1.48
CA ASN A 90 4.17 5.03 -2.50
C ASN A 90 5.69 4.92 -2.57
N THR A 91 6.35 4.68 -1.44
CA THR A 91 7.80 4.49 -1.40
C THR A 91 8.23 3.20 -2.10
N PHE A 92 7.46 2.11 -1.99
CA PHE A 92 7.71 0.89 -2.78
C PHE A 92 7.62 1.14 -4.28
N ALA A 93 6.59 1.87 -4.72
CA ALA A 93 6.44 2.24 -6.13
C ALA A 93 7.60 3.15 -6.59
N LEU A 94 8.03 4.09 -5.75
CA LEU A 94 9.14 4.98 -6.03
C LEU A 94 10.46 4.21 -6.22
N VAL A 95 10.73 3.18 -5.41
CA VAL A 95 11.92 2.34 -5.58
C VAL A 95 11.92 1.66 -6.95
N GLN A 96 10.80 1.05 -7.34
CA GLN A 96 10.69 0.42 -8.67
C GLN A 96 10.93 1.45 -9.77
N TRP A 97 10.30 2.61 -9.67
CA TRP A 97 10.44 3.67 -10.66
C TRP A 97 11.89 4.16 -10.77
N LEU A 98 12.58 4.39 -9.66
CA LEU A 98 13.98 4.83 -9.65
C LEU A 98 14.92 3.76 -10.22
N GLN A 99 14.67 2.49 -9.93
CA GLN A 99 15.43 1.35 -10.43
C GLN A 99 15.27 1.21 -11.96
N TYR A 100 14.04 1.29 -12.47
CA TYR A 100 13.77 1.23 -13.92
C TYR A 100 14.18 2.48 -14.66
N LYS A 101 14.17 3.66 -14.02
CA LYS A 101 14.70 4.89 -14.60
C LYS A 101 16.21 5.05 -14.44
N GLN A 102 16.88 4.08 -13.81
CA GLN A 102 18.34 4.08 -13.65
C GLN A 102 18.87 5.41 -13.06
N VAL A 103 18.15 6.00 -12.11
CA VAL A 103 18.49 7.35 -11.59
C VAL A 103 19.63 7.25 -10.58
N GLY A 104 20.80 7.79 -10.90
CA GLY A 104 21.92 7.92 -9.98
C GLY A 104 22.39 6.59 -9.40
N LYS A 105 22.28 6.42 -8.08
CA LYS A 105 22.72 5.22 -7.37
C LYS A 105 21.78 4.01 -7.57
N TRP A 106 20.59 4.20 -8.14
CA TRP A 106 19.59 3.15 -8.40
C TRP A 106 19.83 2.37 -9.69
N ARG A 107 20.95 2.66 -10.38
CA ARG A 107 21.45 1.84 -11.49
C ARG A 107 21.90 0.45 -11.04
N ASP A 108 22.32 0.33 -9.79
CA ASP A 108 22.68 -0.95 -9.17
C ASP A 108 21.41 -1.64 -8.64
N TYR A 109 21.06 -2.77 -9.25
CA TYR A 109 19.92 -3.59 -8.86
C TYR A 109 19.96 -4.01 -7.39
N LEU A 110 21.15 -4.34 -6.85
CA LEU A 110 21.32 -4.79 -5.47
C LEU A 110 20.91 -3.70 -4.46
N ARG A 111 21.02 -2.43 -4.85
CA ARG A 111 20.53 -1.30 -4.03
C ARG A 111 19.01 -1.28 -3.97
N GLY A 112 18.35 -1.54 -5.09
CA GLY A 112 16.89 -1.69 -5.17
C GLY A 112 16.41 -2.79 -4.24
N GLU A 113 17.00 -3.98 -4.36
CA GLU A 113 16.66 -5.15 -3.56
C GLU A 113 16.83 -4.92 -2.05
N ARG A 114 17.96 -4.35 -1.62
CA ARG A 114 18.18 -3.98 -0.20
C ARG A 114 17.14 -3.00 0.30
N SER A 115 16.73 -2.04 -0.54
CA SER A 115 15.71 -1.06 -0.19
C SER A 115 14.34 -1.70 -0.04
N TYR A 116 13.97 -2.64 -0.91
CA TYR A 116 12.73 -3.42 -0.78
C TYR A 116 12.68 -4.22 0.53
N ILE A 117 13.78 -4.88 0.90
CA ILE A 117 13.86 -5.65 2.15
C ILE A 117 13.69 -4.73 3.36
N LEU A 118 14.41 -3.60 3.40
CA LEU A 118 14.30 -2.61 4.48
C LEU A 118 12.90 -2.01 4.58
N LEU A 119 12.33 -1.58 3.45
CA LEU A 119 10.97 -1.03 3.42
C LEU A 119 9.95 -2.06 3.88
N SER A 120 10.10 -3.33 3.47
CA SER A 120 9.22 -4.42 3.89
C SER A 120 9.26 -4.65 5.40
N LEU A 121 10.46 -4.65 5.98
CA LEU A 121 10.64 -4.79 7.42
C LEU A 121 10.00 -3.60 8.16
N ILE A 122 10.38 -2.37 7.80
CA ILE A 122 9.91 -1.16 8.48
C ILE A 122 8.39 -1.03 8.37
N ALA A 123 7.81 -1.19 7.16
CA ALA A 123 6.38 -1.03 6.95
C ALA A 123 5.56 -2.07 7.74
N LYS A 124 6.00 -3.34 7.75
CA LYS A 124 5.30 -4.41 8.49
C LYS A 124 5.43 -4.22 10.00
N THR A 125 6.62 -3.88 10.49
CA THR A 125 6.84 -3.61 11.92
C THR A 125 6.04 -2.39 12.37
N ALA A 126 6.03 -1.30 11.59
CA ALA A 126 5.23 -0.11 11.89
C ALA A 126 3.72 -0.42 11.91
N LEU A 127 3.23 -1.22 10.97
CA LEU A 127 1.82 -1.64 10.97
C LEU A 127 1.48 -2.48 12.20
N ALA A 128 2.32 -3.47 12.51
CA ALA A 128 2.08 -4.38 13.63
C ALA A 128 1.99 -3.61 14.96
N TRP A 129 2.92 -2.69 15.22
CA TRP A 129 2.92 -1.90 16.44
C TRP A 129 1.78 -0.88 16.50
N GLN A 130 1.41 -0.24 15.39
CA GLN A 130 0.27 0.69 15.37
C GLN A 130 -1.07 -0.01 15.61
N ILE A 131 -1.26 -1.22 15.06
CA ILE A 131 -2.45 -2.03 15.34
C ILE A 131 -2.42 -2.48 16.80
N PHE A 132 -1.28 -3.01 17.28
CA PHE A 132 -1.15 -3.47 18.66
C PHE A 132 -1.48 -2.37 19.67
N SER A 133 -0.91 -1.18 19.52
CA SER A 133 -1.18 -0.05 20.41
C SER A 133 -2.62 0.47 20.32
N GLY A 134 -3.23 0.42 19.12
CA GLY A 134 -4.57 0.95 18.88
C GLY A 134 -5.72 0.01 19.24
N THR A 135 -5.51 -1.30 19.23
CA THR A 135 -6.60 -2.29 19.42
C THR A 135 -6.34 -3.37 20.45
N LEU A 136 -5.08 -3.65 20.82
CA LEU A 136 -4.72 -4.78 21.68
C LEU A 136 -4.21 -4.36 23.07
N VAL A 137 -3.92 -3.08 23.28
CA VAL A 137 -3.60 -2.54 24.63
C VAL A 137 -4.91 -2.32 25.41
N PRO A 138 -5.11 -2.98 26.56
CA PRO A 138 -6.27 -2.72 27.41
C PRO A 138 -6.24 -1.28 27.95
N PRO A 139 -7.39 -0.63 28.18
CA PRO A 139 -7.41 0.61 28.94
C PRO A 139 -6.81 0.37 30.33
N ALA A 140 -5.93 1.27 30.74
CA ALA A 140 -5.34 1.27 32.09
C ALA A 140 -6.39 1.61 33.16
#